data_AF-A0A0B0CZP5-F1
#
_entry.id   AF-A0A0B0CZP5-F1
#
_cell.length_a   1.000
_cell.length_b   1.000
_cell.length_c   1.000
_cell.angle_alpha   90.00
_cell.angle_beta   90.00
_cell.angle_gamma   90.00
#
_symmetry.space_group_name_H-M   'P 1'
#
loop_
_entity.id
_entity.type
_entity.pdbx_description
1 polymer ?
#
loop_
_entity_poly.entity_id
_entity_poly.type
_entity_poly.pdbx_seq_one_letter_code
_entity_poly.pdbx_strand_id
1 'polypeptide(L)'
;IHTEFLKSGGQQAVNELFSLPEPPTGLVIADDLMSIGVVNMLEECNKRVPDDISIVSFNNVYLSEITRPPLTTVDIHIYELGVQAAKCLIAKVKDKSEPAKRIIVPFDIKYRSSTKENEAPTRNV
;
A
#
# COMPACT_ATOMS: atom_id res chain seq x y z
N ILE A 1 7.70 6.41 -12.74
CA ILE A 1 6.25 6.14 -12.91
C ILE A 1 5.40 6.67 -11.73
N HIS A 2 5.93 6.98 -10.53
CA HIS A 2 5.10 7.27 -9.33
C HIS A 2 5.17 8.68 -8.68
N THR A 3 5.55 9.72 -9.42
CA THR A 3 5.48 11.11 -8.90
C THR A 3 4.58 12.03 -9.72
N GLU A 4 4.33 11.70 -10.99
CA GLU A 4 3.47 12.50 -11.90
C GLU A 4 1.98 12.41 -11.54
N PHE A 5 1.52 11.31 -10.92
CA PHE A 5 0.14 11.17 -10.45
C PHE A 5 -0.27 12.25 -9.42
N LEU A 6 0.67 12.76 -8.62
CA LEU A 6 0.38 13.60 -7.45
C LEU A 6 0.48 15.11 -7.71
N LYS A 7 1.06 15.57 -8.82
CA LYS A 7 1.37 17.00 -9.00
C LYS A 7 0.60 17.73 -10.10
N SER A 8 0.07 17.04 -11.12
CA SER A 8 -0.82 17.63 -12.13
C SER A 8 -1.37 16.51 -13.01
N GLY A 9 -2.57 16.00 -12.72
CA GLY A 9 -3.19 14.91 -13.48
C GLY A 9 -3.96 13.88 -12.64
N GLY A 10 -3.95 13.98 -11.30
CA GLY A 10 -4.61 13.00 -10.43
C GLY A 10 -6.11 12.83 -10.73
N GLN A 11 -6.85 13.92 -10.94
CA GLN A 11 -8.27 13.85 -11.27
C GLN A 11 -8.54 13.22 -12.64
N GLN A 12 -7.70 13.54 -13.64
CA GLN A 12 -7.78 12.88 -14.95
C GLN A 12 -7.53 11.38 -14.80
N ALA A 13 -6.51 10.99 -14.05
CA ALA A 13 -6.17 9.59 -13.86
C ALA A 13 -7.24 8.82 -13.07
N VAL A 14 -7.86 9.43 -12.05
CA VAL A 14 -9.03 8.85 -11.37
C VAL A 14 -10.18 8.69 -12.36
N ASN A 15 -10.49 9.72 -13.16
CA ASN A 15 -11.56 9.63 -14.15
C ASN A 15 -11.30 8.55 -15.20
N GLU A 16 -10.09 8.44 -15.72
CA GLU A 16 -9.67 7.38 -16.65
C GLU A 16 -9.83 5.99 -16.02
N LEU A 17 -9.39 5.82 -14.77
CA LEU A 17 -9.50 4.56 -14.03
C LEU A 17 -10.97 4.12 -13.85
N PHE A 18 -11.84 5.06 -13.49
CA PHE A 18 -13.27 4.80 -13.31
C PHE A 18 -14.07 4.74 -14.63
N SER A 19 -13.47 5.14 -15.75
CA SER A 19 -14.08 5.05 -17.09
C SER A 19 -13.75 3.75 -17.83
N LEU A 20 -12.94 2.87 -17.22
CA LEU A 20 -12.66 1.54 -17.78
C LEU A 20 -13.96 0.72 -17.89
N PRO A 21 -14.05 -0.22 -18.86
CA PRO A 21 -15.20 -1.11 -18.96
C PRO A 21 -15.45 -1.92 -17.67
N GLU A 22 -14.37 -2.28 -16.98
CA GLU A 22 -14.39 -2.90 -15.65
C GLU A 22 -13.49 -2.07 -14.72
N PRO A 23 -14.03 -1.06 -14.03
CA PRO A 23 -13.26 -0.25 -13.08
C PRO A 23 -12.72 -1.11 -11.94
N PRO A 24 -11.52 -0.81 -11.42
CA PRO A 24 -10.98 -1.53 -10.28
C PRO A 24 -11.81 -1.25 -9.02
N THR A 25 -12.07 -2.29 -8.24
CA THR A 25 -12.76 -2.19 -6.94
C THR A 25 -11.78 -1.98 -5.78
N GLY A 26 -10.47 -2.03 -6.05
CA GLY A 26 -9.45 -1.78 -5.04
C GLY A 26 -8.09 -1.43 -5.63
N LEU A 27 -7.28 -0.73 -4.83
CA LEU A 27 -5.91 -0.34 -5.13
C LEU A 27 -4.95 -0.90 -4.10
N VAL A 28 -3.80 -1.38 -4.56
CA VAL A 28 -2.65 -1.73 -3.72
C VAL A 28 -1.56 -0.71 -3.97
N ILE A 29 -1.15 0.00 -2.92
CA ILE A 29 -0.25 1.14 -3.01
C ILE A 29 0.97 0.86 -2.13
N ALA A 30 2.16 0.97 -2.71
CA ALA A 30 3.41 0.51 -2.09
C ALA A 30 3.89 1.33 -0.87
N ASP A 31 3.20 2.42 -0.51
CA ASP A 31 3.62 3.29 0.59
C ASP A 31 2.43 3.99 1.24
N ASP A 32 2.43 4.07 2.57
CA ASP A 32 1.39 4.73 3.36
C ASP A 32 1.21 6.21 2.99
N LEU A 33 2.28 6.99 2.76
CA LEU A 33 2.16 8.41 2.43
C LEU A 33 1.57 8.63 1.04
N MET A 34 1.96 7.80 0.07
CA MET A 34 1.34 7.81 -1.25
C MET A 34 -0.14 7.45 -1.18
N SER A 35 -0.50 6.47 -0.33
CA SER A 35 -1.88 6.03 -0.14
C SER A 35 -2.76 7.16 0.39
N ILE A 36 -2.24 7.98 1.29
CA ILE A 36 -2.95 9.15 1.82
C ILE A 36 -3.19 10.19 0.72
N GLY A 37 -2.19 10.45 -0.12
CA GLY A 37 -2.36 11.32 -1.29
C GLY A 37 -3.43 10.81 -2.25
N VAL A 38 -3.51 9.49 -2.45
CA VAL A 38 -4.54 8.86 -3.28
C VAL A 38 -5.93 8.95 -2.63
N VAL A 39 -6.05 8.73 -1.31
CA VAL A 39 -7.32 8.91 -0.58
C VAL A 39 -7.84 10.34 -0.77
N ASN A 40 -6.99 11.35 -0.57
CA ASN A 40 -7.38 12.75 -0.75
C ASN A 40 -7.82 13.05 -2.19
N MET A 41 -7.09 12.53 -3.18
CA MET A 41 -7.43 12.70 -4.60
C MET A 41 -8.77 12.04 -4.96
N LEU A 42 -9.05 10.86 -4.42
CA LEU A 42 -10.33 10.18 -4.60
C LEU A 42 -11.47 10.99 -3.98
N GLU A 43 -11.27 11.52 -2.77
CA GLU A 43 -12.24 12.38 -2.10
C GLU A 43 -12.54 13.65 -2.91
N GLU A 44 -11.51 14.32 -3.45
CA GLU A 44 -11.65 15.46 -4.37
C GLU A 44 -12.43 15.11 -5.65
N CYS A 45 -12.37 13.84 -6.07
CA CYS A 45 -13.12 13.30 -7.21
C CYS A 45 -14.50 12.74 -6.82
N ASN A 46 -14.98 13.00 -5.61
CA ASN A 46 -16.23 12.46 -5.05
C ASN A 46 -16.29 10.91 -5.05
N LYS A 47 -15.14 10.26 -4.85
CA LYS A 47 -15.01 8.81 -4.66
C LYS A 47 -14.67 8.53 -3.21
N ARG A 48 -15.38 7.58 -2.61
CA ARG A 48 -15.26 7.21 -1.20
C ARG A 48 -14.43 5.95 -1.04
N VAL A 49 -13.56 5.96 -0.03
CA VAL A 49 -12.84 4.78 0.44
C VAL A 49 -13.47 4.36 1.77
N PRO A 50 -13.92 3.10 1.94
CA PRO A 50 -13.79 1.96 1.03
C PRO A 50 -14.99 1.77 0.07
N ASP A 51 -16.01 2.63 0.11
CA ASP A 51 -17.31 2.38 -0.51
C ASP A 51 -17.27 2.26 -2.04
N ASP A 52 -16.53 3.13 -2.71
CA ASP A 52 -16.41 3.12 -4.17
C ASP A 52 -15.14 2.38 -4.60
N ILE A 53 -14.08 2.42 -3.78
CA ILE A 53 -12.82 1.71 -4.03
C ILE A 53 -12.10 1.40 -2.71
N SER A 54 -11.63 0.16 -2.56
CA SER A 54 -10.81 -0.25 -1.41
C SER A 54 -9.34 0.14 -1.59
N ILE A 55 -8.61 0.37 -0.50
CA ILE A 55 -7.17 0.67 -0.53
C ILE A 55 -6.43 -0.22 0.46
N VAL A 56 -5.34 -0.82 -0.02
CA VAL A 56 -4.32 -1.47 0.81
C VAL A 56 -2.99 -0.75 0.63
N SER A 57 -2.31 -0.43 1.73
CA SER A 57 -1.00 0.21 1.74
C SER A 57 0.11 -0.72 2.28
N PHE A 58 1.33 -0.19 2.42
CA PHE A 58 2.49 -0.88 2.99
C PHE A 58 3.20 0.04 3.98
N ASN A 59 3.89 -0.58 4.95
CA ASN A 59 4.80 -0.04 5.96
C ASN A 59 4.22 0.04 7.38
N ASN A 60 2.90 0.10 7.52
CA ASN A 60 2.23 0.25 8.81
C ASN A 60 2.80 1.41 9.66
N VAL A 61 3.08 2.55 9.04
CA VAL A 61 3.54 3.72 9.79
C VAL A 61 2.39 4.27 10.63
N TYR A 62 2.70 4.98 11.71
CA TYR A 62 1.70 5.57 12.62
C TYR A 62 0.60 6.36 11.89
N LEU A 63 0.95 7.07 10.82
CA LEU A 63 -0.01 7.84 10.04
C LEU A 63 -1.12 6.95 9.42
N SER A 64 -0.80 5.71 9.05
CA SER A 64 -1.79 4.74 8.53
C SER A 64 -2.90 4.39 9.53
N GLU A 65 -2.68 4.59 10.83
CA GLU A 65 -3.67 4.33 11.88
C GLU A 65 -4.62 5.49 12.12
N ILE A 66 -4.15 6.71 11.90
CA ILE A 66 -4.88 7.93 12.25
C ILE A 66 -5.50 8.65 11.06
N THR A 67 -5.31 8.14 9.84
CA THR A 67 -5.99 8.63 8.64
C THR A 67 -7.49 8.38 8.71
N ARG A 68 -8.23 9.03 7.82
CA ARG A 68 -9.68 8.83 7.67
C ARG A 68 -9.98 8.43 6.22
N PRO A 69 -10.35 7.17 5.94
CA PRO A 69 -10.37 6.03 6.88
C PRO A 69 -8.94 5.58 7.30
N PRO A 70 -8.79 4.87 8.45
CA PRO A 70 -7.55 4.17 8.77
C PRO A 70 -7.21 3.13 7.69
N LEU A 71 -5.95 3.08 7.26
CA LEU A 71 -5.50 2.27 6.13
C LEU A 71 -5.26 0.81 6.53
N THR A 72 -5.88 -0.12 5.82
CA THR A 72 -5.45 -1.52 5.77
C THR A 72 -4.05 -1.54 5.15
N THR A 73 -3.09 -2.17 5.83
CA THR A 73 -1.68 -2.06 5.44
C THR A 73 -0.92 -3.36 5.69
N VAL A 74 0.13 -3.60 4.91
CA VAL A 74 1.10 -4.67 5.16
C VAL A 74 2.20 -4.14 6.09
N ASP A 75 2.26 -4.69 7.30
CA ASP A 75 3.36 -4.48 8.22
C ASP A 75 4.54 -5.37 7.82
N ILE A 76 5.59 -4.73 7.31
CA ILE A 76 6.81 -5.40 6.84
C ILE A 76 7.86 -5.56 7.95
N HIS A 77 7.54 -5.21 9.20
CA HIS A 77 8.45 -5.26 10.35
C HIS A 77 9.77 -4.53 10.07
N ILE A 78 9.68 -3.24 9.71
CA ILE A 78 10.82 -2.39 9.27
C ILE A 78 11.99 -2.44 10.25
N TYR A 79 11.70 -2.49 11.55
CA TYR A 79 12.73 -2.61 12.59
C TYR A 79 13.54 -3.91 12.45
N GLU A 80 12.87 -5.06 12.31
CA GLU A 80 13.54 -6.37 12.17
C GLU A 80 14.30 -6.46 10.84
N LEU A 81 13.75 -5.89 9.75
CA LEU A 81 14.48 -5.74 8.49
C LEU A 81 15.80 -4.99 8.69
N GLY A 82 15.78 -3.87 9.42
CA GLY A 82 16.99 -3.12 9.76
C GLY A 82 17.98 -3.91 10.60
N VAL A 83 17.50 -4.63 11.61
CA VAL A 83 18.32 -5.49 12.47
C VAL A 83 19.01 -6.60 11.66
N GLN A 84 18.27 -7.29 10.80
CA GLN A 84 18.82 -8.36 9.96
C GLN A 84 19.81 -7.83 8.93
N ALA A 85 19.54 -6.68 8.33
CA ALA A 85 20.46 -6.02 7.40
C ALA A 85 21.78 -5.64 8.10
N ALA A 86 21.72 -5.02 9.28
CA ALA A 86 22.89 -4.65 10.05
C ALA A 86 23.71 -5.88 10.49
N LYS A 87 23.05 -6.95 10.96
CA LYS A 87 23.71 -8.21 11.29
C LYS A 87 24.45 -8.81 10.09
N CYS A 88 23.82 -8.83 8.91
CA CYS A 88 24.45 -9.31 7.68
C CYS A 88 25.68 -8.48 7.32
N LEU A 89 25.58 -7.15 7.38
CA LEU A 89 26.68 -6.26 7.07
C LEU A 89 27.85 -6.45 8.03
N ILE A 90 27.59 -6.51 9.34
CA ILE A 90 28.62 -6.71 10.36
C ILE A 90 29.34 -8.05 10.15
N ALA A 91 28.60 -9.14 9.84
CA ALA A 91 29.19 -10.44 9.54
C ALA A 91 30.13 -10.36 8.33
N LYS A 92 29.68 -9.72 7.23
CA LYS A 92 30.45 -9.58 6.00
C LYS A 92 31.70 -8.70 6.13
N VAL A 93 31.66 -7.70 7.02
CA VAL A 93 32.82 -6.85 7.33
C VAL A 93 33.85 -7.60 8.17
N LYS A 94 33.39 -8.42 9.13
CA LYS A 94 34.27 -9.24 9.98
C LYS A 94 34.91 -10.39 9.22
N ASP A 95 34.16 -11.00 8.31
CA ASP A 95 34.62 -12.09 7.46
C ASP A 95 34.22 -11.85 6.01
N LYS A 96 35.21 -11.53 5.16
CA LYS A 96 34.97 -11.30 3.73
C LYS A 96 34.50 -12.57 3.00
N SER A 97 34.78 -13.75 3.53
CA SER A 97 34.37 -15.04 2.98
C SER A 97 32.91 -15.42 3.31
N GLU A 98 32.27 -14.69 4.22
CA GLU A 98 30.86 -14.92 4.60
C GLU A 98 29.96 -14.94 3.34
N PRO A 99 29.16 -15.99 3.12
CA PRO A 99 28.32 -16.10 1.94
C PRO A 99 27.18 -15.08 1.94
N ALA A 100 26.66 -14.77 0.74
CA ALA A 100 25.45 -13.96 0.62
C ALA A 100 24.26 -14.70 1.23
N LYS A 101 23.56 -14.05 2.16
CA LYS A 101 22.37 -14.60 2.82
C LYS A 101 21.12 -13.98 2.21
N ARG A 102 20.11 -14.82 1.98
CA ARG A 102 18.73 -14.37 1.71
C ARG A 102 17.90 -14.63 2.96
N ILE A 103 17.56 -13.56 3.67
CA ILE A 103 16.72 -13.63 4.87
C ILE A 103 15.35 -13.07 4.50
N ILE A 104 14.30 -13.82 4.81
CA ILE A 104 12.91 -13.37 4.66
C ILE A 104 12.40 -13.01 6.04
N VAL A 105 12.11 -11.73 6.25
CA VAL A 105 11.42 -11.26 7.45
C VAL A 105 9.91 -11.45 7.22
N PRO A 106 9.18 -12.08 8.16
CA PRO A 106 7.74 -12.27 8.03
C PRO A 106 7.01 -10.93 7.99
N PHE A 107 5.80 -10.92 7.44
CA PHE A 107 4.93 -9.76 7.39
C PHE A 107 3.58 -10.10 8.01
N ASP A 108 2.86 -9.07 8.45
CA ASP A 108 1.47 -9.17 8.87
C ASP A 108 0.60 -8.24 8.01
N ILE A 109 -0.67 -8.60 7.82
CA ILE A 109 -1.66 -7.68 7.29
C ILE A 109 -2.45 -7.09 8.46
N LYS A 110 -2.47 -5.77 8.57
CA LYS A 110 -3.30 -5.04 9.55
C LYS A 110 -4.56 -4.58 8.82
N TYR A 111 -5.66 -5.34 8.99
CA TYR A 111 -6.96 -4.98 8.44
C TYR A 111 -7.57 -3.79 9.18
N ARG A 112 -8.01 -2.79 8.42
CA ARG A 112 -8.67 -1.57 8.92
C ARG A 112 -9.82 -1.16 8.00
N SER A 113 -10.26 0.09 8.10
CA SER A 113 -11.48 0.59 7.46
C SER A 113 -11.32 1.04 6.01
N SER A 114 -10.11 1.02 5.43
CA SER A 114 -9.93 1.38 4.02
C SER A 114 -10.22 0.24 3.04
N THR A 115 -10.60 -0.94 3.53
CA THR A 115 -11.02 -2.09 2.71
C THR A 115 -12.40 -2.57 3.12
N LYS A 116 -13.20 -3.03 2.15
CA LYS A 116 -14.44 -3.76 2.40
C LYS A 116 -14.45 -5.07 1.62
N GLU A 117 -15.27 -6.02 2.06
CA GLU A 117 -15.59 -7.19 1.23
C GLU A 117 -16.27 -6.73 -0.05
N ASN A 118 -15.81 -7.28 -1.18
CA ASN A 118 -16.46 -7.05 -2.45
C ASN A 118 -17.58 -8.07 -2.58
N GLU A 119 -18.83 -7.63 -2.44
CA GLU A 119 -19.99 -8.39 -2.91
C GLU A 119 -19.92 -8.41 -4.44
N ALA A 120 -19.16 -9.36 -4.99
CA ALA A 120 -19.13 -9.54 -6.43
C ALA A 120 -20.59 -9.72 -6.91
N PRO A 121 -21.01 -9.05 -8.00
CA PRO A 121 -22.31 -9.32 -8.56
C PRO A 121 -22.35 -10.82 -8.87
N THR A 122 -23.35 -11.51 -8.34
CA THR A 122 -23.61 -12.92 -8.61
C THR A 122 -23.49 -13.13 -10.11
N ARG A 123 -22.43 -13.81 -10.55
CA ARG A 123 -22.31 -14.25 -11.94
C ARG A 123 -23.45 -15.25 -12.15
N ASN A 124 -24.56 -14.78 -12.69
CA ASN A 124 -25.58 -15.64 -13.26
C ASN A 124 -24.91 -16.33 -14.46
N VAL A 125 -24.45 -17.56 -14.23
CA VAL A 125 -24.06 -18.52 -15.27
C VAL A 125 -25.32 -19.20 -15.77
#